data_AF-A0A2H1W3R5-F1
#
_entry.id   AF-A0A2H1W3R5-F1
#
_cell.length_a   1.000
_cell.length_b   1.000
_cell.length_c   1.000
_cell.angle_alpha   90.00
_cell.angle_beta   90.00
_cell.angle_gamma   90.00
#
_symmetry.space_group_name_H-M   'P 1'
#
loop_
_entity.id
_entity.type
_entity.pdbx_description
1 polymer ?
#
loop_
_entity_poly.entity_id
_entity_poly.type
_entity_poly.pdbx_seq_one_letter_code
_entity_poly.pdbx_strand_id
1 'polypeptide(L)'
;MVSNRCRPWTPETPEALQMRCRPFGASNLLTLTLQVEQLKQDVSELEALQEVHEQLVESNRELEMDLREELEMAHANTREAIREREAALETIMDRDSTILKFRELVQKMTEQYNETRAQLESKQGSPAPSEQESTPEPVSRTSPPMDLGSLVHASRASTRSIDLQLRALDLTQARARADMLAACLPDHFMATSGDHDAILLILLLQRLNTKADIILGQIRERFPPVNVWDREVVTKTHTAVQYSFRCQLEYQLHMIQCVVCMWTAALDSCTPELLLRAASALPDAAQQERALDALTQLLKANELDENCALDGIERVWTYLTAMWGALGLSVVTDAQVAREPLLHACSALDALARALHADASALTHILQQSDRQQELGLLHEAVCSSSATLQQQLKSVRRRLPPGVKLHAVPLDPQ
;
A
#
# COMPACT_ATOMS: atom_id res chain seq x y z
N MET A 1 28.00 68.79 -48.96
CA MET A 1 28.87 69.75 -48.21
C MET A 1 28.00 70.93 -47.80
N VAL A 2 28.15 71.45 -46.56
CA VAL A 2 27.93 72.86 -46.11
C VAL A 2 26.62 73.59 -46.53
N SER A 3 25.85 74.29 -45.68
CA SER A 3 25.71 74.35 -44.21
C SER A 3 24.44 75.17 -43.83
N ASN A 4 23.96 74.97 -42.60
CA ASN A 4 22.91 75.64 -41.81
C ASN A 4 22.53 77.11 -42.11
N ARG A 5 21.25 77.45 -41.82
CA ARG A 5 20.84 78.60 -40.97
C ARG A 5 19.43 78.39 -40.37
N CYS A 6 19.06 79.19 -39.37
CA CYS A 6 18.06 78.81 -38.36
C CYS A 6 16.77 79.68 -38.29
N ARG A 7 15.75 79.10 -37.63
CA ARG A 7 14.59 79.64 -36.86
C ARG A 7 14.67 81.12 -36.39
N PRO A 8 13.52 81.83 -36.18
CA PRO A 8 12.47 81.45 -35.21
C PRO A 8 10.99 81.59 -35.69
N TRP A 9 10.04 81.73 -34.74
CA TRP A 9 8.62 81.36 -34.85
C TRP A 9 7.68 82.29 -34.05
N THR A 10 6.44 82.48 -34.53
CA THR A 10 5.20 82.88 -33.77
C THR A 10 5.13 84.25 -33.08
N PRO A 11 3.94 84.76 -32.69
CA PRO A 11 2.54 84.25 -32.83
C PRO A 11 1.82 84.84 -34.07
N GLU A 12 0.51 85.16 -34.23
CA GLU A 12 -0.72 85.31 -33.41
C GLU A 12 -2.00 84.91 -34.21
N THR A 13 -3.20 85.01 -33.61
CA THR A 13 -4.54 84.80 -34.23
C THR A 13 -5.54 85.88 -33.76
N PRO A 14 -6.74 86.06 -34.37
CA PRO A 14 -7.93 85.32 -33.86
C PRO A 14 -9.07 84.98 -34.86
N GLU A 15 -9.72 83.85 -34.54
CA GLU A 15 -11.15 83.49 -34.56
C GLU A 15 -12.25 84.40 -35.16
N ALA A 16 -13.21 83.77 -35.88
CA ALA A 16 -14.66 83.99 -35.74
C ALA A 16 -15.50 82.87 -36.40
N LEU A 17 -16.71 82.58 -35.84
CA LEU A 17 -17.81 81.71 -36.32
C LEU A 17 -17.89 80.26 -35.79
N GLN A 18 -18.51 80.06 -34.62
CA GLN A 18 -19.01 78.73 -34.19
C GLN A 18 -20.31 78.82 -33.36
N MET A 19 -21.47 78.93 -34.04
CA MET A 19 -22.79 79.01 -33.39
C MET A 19 -23.89 78.22 -34.13
N ARG A 20 -23.89 76.88 -33.99
CA ARG A 20 -25.11 76.03 -34.08
C ARG A 20 -24.84 74.54 -33.75
N CYS A 21 -25.20 74.12 -32.55
CA CYS A 21 -25.59 72.74 -32.23
C CYS A 21 -26.57 72.74 -31.05
N ARG A 22 -27.37 71.67 -30.86
CA ARG A 22 -28.54 71.68 -29.94
C ARG A 22 -28.23 71.08 -28.55
N PRO A 23 -28.87 71.57 -27.46
CA PRO A 23 -28.67 71.02 -26.11
C PRO A 23 -29.39 69.69 -25.84
N PHE A 24 -30.46 69.36 -26.57
CA PHE A 24 -31.33 68.20 -26.27
C PHE A 24 -30.63 66.83 -26.31
N GLY A 25 -29.56 66.67 -27.10
CA GLY A 25 -28.81 65.41 -27.14
C GLY A 25 -27.99 65.15 -25.87
N ALA A 26 -27.50 66.20 -25.22
CA ALA A 26 -26.58 66.09 -24.09
C ALA A 26 -27.23 65.50 -22.83
N SER A 27 -28.50 65.83 -22.55
CA SER A 27 -29.20 65.33 -21.36
C SER A 27 -29.43 63.82 -21.44
N ASN A 28 -29.93 63.32 -22.57
CA ASN A 28 -30.14 61.88 -22.77
C ASN A 28 -28.81 61.12 -22.80
N LEU A 29 -27.76 61.70 -23.40
CA LEU A 29 -26.42 61.12 -23.39
C LEU A 29 -25.89 60.97 -21.95
N LEU A 30 -26.02 62.02 -21.12
CA LEU A 30 -25.62 61.98 -19.71
C LEU A 30 -26.36 60.90 -18.91
N THR A 31 -27.69 60.81 -19.06
CA THR A 31 -28.49 59.76 -18.39
C THR A 31 -28.05 58.36 -18.84
N LEU A 32 -27.84 58.15 -20.14
CA LEU A 32 -27.38 56.87 -20.67
C LEU A 32 -25.95 56.53 -20.21
N THR A 33 -25.03 57.49 -20.14
CA THR A 33 -23.68 57.23 -19.61
C THR A 33 -23.70 56.84 -18.14
N LEU A 34 -24.54 57.48 -17.30
CA LEU A 34 -24.68 57.09 -15.90
C LEU A 34 -25.28 55.69 -15.74
N GLN A 35 -26.25 55.31 -16.58
CA GLN A 35 -26.78 53.94 -16.62
C GLN A 35 -25.74 52.91 -17.09
N VAL A 36 -24.88 53.27 -18.05
CA VAL A 36 -23.78 52.40 -18.51
C VAL A 36 -22.71 52.22 -17.44
N GLU A 37 -22.31 53.27 -16.71
CA GLU A 37 -21.34 53.11 -15.61
C GLU A 37 -21.93 52.34 -14.42
N GLN A 38 -23.22 52.53 -14.09
CA GLN A 38 -23.89 51.70 -13.07
C GLN A 38 -23.92 50.23 -13.49
N LEU A 39 -24.34 49.92 -14.72
CA LEU A 39 -24.39 48.53 -15.20
C LEU A 39 -22.99 47.87 -15.28
N LYS A 40 -21.91 48.63 -15.51
CA LYS A 40 -20.54 48.11 -15.38
C LYS A 40 -20.17 47.78 -13.94
N GLN A 41 -20.56 48.63 -12.99
CA GLN A 41 -20.34 48.35 -11.57
C GLN A 41 -21.14 47.11 -11.14
N ASP A 42 -22.44 47.05 -11.49
CA ASP A 42 -23.31 45.91 -11.21
C ASP A 42 -22.72 44.60 -11.78
N VAL A 43 -22.19 44.64 -13.02
CA VAL A 43 -21.49 43.49 -13.63
C VAL A 43 -20.21 43.12 -12.88
N SER A 44 -19.37 44.09 -12.50
CA SER A 44 -18.14 43.81 -11.74
C SER A 44 -18.42 43.25 -10.34
N GLU A 45 -19.50 43.66 -9.70
CA GLU A 45 -19.95 43.09 -8.41
C GLU A 45 -20.51 41.67 -8.59
N LEU A 46 -21.21 41.40 -9.70
CA LEU A 46 -21.69 40.04 -10.04
C LEU A 46 -20.54 39.09 -10.42
N GLU A 47 -19.53 39.55 -11.16
CA GLU A 47 -18.33 38.77 -11.49
C GLU A 47 -17.55 38.37 -10.23
N ALA A 48 -17.37 39.29 -9.28
CA ALA A 48 -16.75 38.99 -7.99
C ALA A 48 -17.59 38.02 -7.13
N LEU A 49 -18.92 38.12 -7.17
CA LEU A 49 -19.82 37.16 -6.51
C LEU A 49 -19.77 35.77 -7.17
N GLN A 50 -19.59 35.70 -8.49
CA GLN A 50 -19.40 34.44 -9.20
C GLN A 50 -18.07 33.77 -8.82
N GLU A 51 -16.96 34.51 -8.76
CA GLU A 51 -15.65 33.97 -8.34
C GLU A 51 -15.73 33.36 -6.93
N VAL A 52 -16.33 34.07 -5.97
CA VAL A 52 -16.56 33.56 -4.60
C VAL A 52 -17.50 32.35 -4.58
N HIS A 53 -18.50 32.29 -5.47
CA HIS A 53 -19.37 31.14 -5.59
C HIS A 53 -18.64 29.90 -6.13
N GLU A 54 -17.80 30.06 -7.15
CA GLU A 54 -17.00 28.97 -7.72
C GLU A 54 -15.98 28.42 -6.71
N GLN A 55 -15.28 29.30 -5.98
CA GLN A 55 -14.40 28.91 -4.86
C GLN A 55 -15.15 28.13 -3.77
N LEU A 56 -16.36 28.57 -3.41
CA LEU A 56 -17.19 27.89 -2.41
C LEU A 56 -17.70 26.53 -2.92
N VAL A 57 -18.01 26.39 -4.21
CA VAL A 57 -18.45 25.13 -4.81
C VAL A 57 -17.32 24.10 -4.81
N GLU A 58 -16.09 24.45 -5.22
CA GLU A 58 -14.97 23.50 -5.19
C GLU A 58 -14.60 23.13 -3.74
N SER A 59 -14.61 24.09 -2.80
CA SER A 59 -14.35 23.78 -1.39
C SER A 59 -15.38 22.83 -0.76
N ASN A 60 -16.68 22.97 -1.09
CA ASN A 60 -17.70 22.01 -0.65
C ASN A 60 -17.52 20.63 -1.30
N ARG A 61 -17.06 20.59 -2.55
CA ARG A 61 -16.77 19.36 -3.29
C ARG A 61 -15.52 18.63 -2.78
N GLU A 62 -14.49 19.35 -2.35
CA GLU A 62 -13.35 18.79 -1.61
C GLU A 62 -13.80 18.19 -0.28
N LEU A 63 -14.59 18.93 0.52
CA LEU A 63 -15.14 18.46 1.79
C LEU A 63 -16.03 17.21 1.62
N GLU A 64 -16.88 17.16 0.58
CA GLU A 64 -17.70 15.97 0.29
C GLU A 64 -16.83 14.74 -0.01
N MET A 65 -15.72 14.95 -0.72
CA MET A 65 -14.77 13.89 -1.09
C MET A 65 -13.93 13.43 0.10
N ASP A 66 -13.56 14.33 1.01
CA ASP A 66 -12.91 14.00 2.29
C ASP A 66 -13.84 13.17 3.18
N LEU A 67 -15.10 13.58 3.33
CA LEU A 67 -16.11 12.83 4.10
C LEU A 67 -16.42 11.44 3.49
N ARG A 68 -16.34 11.29 2.16
CA ARG A 68 -16.43 9.98 1.49
C ARG A 68 -15.23 9.09 1.80
N GLU A 69 -14.00 9.61 1.82
CA GLU A 69 -12.83 8.85 2.27
C GLU A 69 -12.92 8.46 3.75
N GLU A 70 -13.38 9.35 4.63
CA GLU A 70 -13.62 9.01 6.04
C GLU A 70 -14.65 7.90 6.22
N LEU A 71 -15.72 7.91 5.42
CA LEU A 71 -16.71 6.83 5.38
C LEU A 71 -16.11 5.50 4.88
N GLU A 72 -15.29 5.53 3.84
CA GLU A 72 -14.60 4.33 3.34
C GLU A 72 -13.60 3.77 4.37
N MET A 73 -12.86 4.64 5.08
CA MET A 73 -11.99 4.25 6.19
C MET A 73 -12.80 3.68 7.36
N ALA A 74 -13.92 4.28 7.74
CA ALA A 74 -14.82 3.76 8.77
C ALA A 74 -15.39 2.38 8.38
N HIS A 75 -15.74 2.17 7.10
CA HIS A 75 -16.16 0.88 6.57
C HIS A 75 -15.03 -0.15 6.46
N ALA A 76 -13.77 0.28 6.28
CA ALA A 76 -12.60 -0.61 6.40
C ALA A 76 -12.39 -1.05 7.85
N ASN A 77 -12.33 -0.09 8.79
CA ASN A 77 -12.16 -0.34 10.22
C ASN A 77 -13.29 -1.21 10.79
N THR A 78 -14.53 -1.02 10.33
CA THR A 78 -15.68 -1.85 10.73
C THR A 78 -15.52 -3.30 10.25
N ARG A 79 -15.02 -3.52 9.02
CA ARG A 79 -14.72 -4.87 8.51
C ARG A 79 -13.59 -5.54 9.27
N GLU A 80 -12.56 -4.79 9.68
CA GLU A 80 -11.47 -5.34 10.48
C GLU A 80 -11.92 -5.70 11.89
N ALA A 81 -12.65 -4.81 12.57
CA ALA A 81 -13.24 -5.09 13.89
C ALA A 81 -14.20 -6.30 13.88
N ILE A 82 -14.85 -6.60 12.74
CA ILE A 82 -15.63 -7.83 12.55
C ILE A 82 -14.71 -9.06 12.47
N ARG A 83 -13.59 -9.00 11.74
CA ARG A 83 -12.59 -10.09 11.68
C ARG A 83 -11.94 -10.34 13.05
N GLU A 84 -11.54 -9.28 13.74
CA GLU A 84 -11.01 -9.35 15.11
C GLU A 84 -12.01 -10.00 16.07
N ARG A 85 -13.30 -9.61 15.98
CA ARG A 85 -14.39 -10.22 16.74
C ARG A 85 -14.59 -11.69 16.40
N GLU A 86 -14.48 -12.09 15.13
CA GLU A 86 -14.59 -13.49 14.71
C GLU A 86 -13.43 -14.34 15.23
N ALA A 87 -12.19 -13.86 15.14
CA ALA A 87 -11.01 -14.51 15.74
C ALA A 87 -11.07 -14.55 17.28
N ALA A 88 -11.66 -13.53 17.91
CA ALA A 88 -11.91 -13.52 19.36
C ALA A 88 -12.99 -14.55 19.75
N LEU A 89 -14.05 -14.71 18.95
CA LEU A 89 -15.08 -15.73 19.16
C LEU A 89 -14.53 -17.15 18.96
N GLU A 90 -13.72 -17.39 17.93
CA GLU A 90 -12.98 -18.65 17.76
C GLU A 90 -12.11 -18.94 19.00
N THR A 91 -11.38 -17.93 19.49
CA THR A 91 -10.57 -18.03 20.71
C THR A 91 -11.40 -18.30 21.98
N ILE A 92 -12.65 -17.84 22.05
CA ILE A 92 -13.58 -18.16 23.14
C ILE A 92 -14.07 -19.62 23.01
N MET A 93 -14.46 -20.07 21.82
CA MET A 93 -14.87 -21.46 21.57
C MET A 93 -13.75 -22.46 21.90
N ASP A 94 -12.50 -22.11 21.58
CA ASP A 94 -11.31 -22.89 21.93
C ASP A 94 -11.10 -22.96 23.45
N ARG A 95 -11.35 -21.84 24.16
CA ARG A 95 -11.32 -21.78 25.63
C ARG A 95 -12.44 -22.61 26.27
N ASP A 96 -13.66 -22.53 25.76
CA ASP A 96 -14.81 -23.30 26.26
C ASP A 96 -14.61 -24.82 26.03
N SER A 97 -14.10 -25.21 24.86
CA SER A 97 -13.66 -26.58 24.56
C SER A 97 -12.60 -27.07 25.57
N THR A 98 -11.70 -26.18 26.00
CA THR A 98 -10.68 -26.48 27.01
C THR A 98 -11.28 -26.55 28.42
N ILE A 99 -12.26 -25.70 28.76
CA ILE A 99 -12.99 -25.72 30.04
C ILE A 99 -13.81 -26.99 30.20
N LEU A 100 -14.45 -27.50 29.13
CA LEU A 100 -15.15 -28.79 29.15
C LEU A 100 -14.17 -29.94 29.47
N LYS A 101 -12.99 -29.96 28.83
CA LYS A 101 -11.94 -30.95 29.12
C LYS A 101 -11.44 -30.88 30.56
N PHE A 102 -11.38 -29.71 31.20
CA PHE A 102 -11.11 -29.62 32.65
C PHE A 102 -12.22 -30.18 33.51
N ARG A 103 -13.49 -29.94 33.17
CA ARG A 103 -14.62 -30.50 33.93
C ARG A 103 -14.61 -32.03 33.88
N GLU A 104 -14.38 -32.61 32.71
CA GLU A 104 -14.17 -34.07 32.58
C GLU A 104 -12.96 -34.58 33.37
N LEU A 105 -11.83 -33.87 33.34
CA LEU A 105 -10.63 -34.29 34.06
C LEU A 105 -10.81 -34.23 35.58
N VAL A 106 -11.41 -33.14 36.09
CA VAL A 106 -11.74 -32.99 37.52
C VAL A 106 -12.76 -34.04 37.95
N GLN A 107 -13.74 -34.38 37.11
CA GLN A 107 -14.63 -35.51 37.36
C GLN A 107 -13.86 -36.82 37.48
N LYS A 108 -13.02 -37.18 36.48
CA LYS A 108 -12.21 -38.42 36.49
C LYS A 108 -11.28 -38.50 37.71
N MET A 109 -10.65 -37.38 38.10
CA MET A 109 -9.82 -37.30 39.32
C MET A 109 -10.65 -37.48 40.60
N THR A 110 -11.89 -36.99 40.64
CA THR A 110 -12.82 -37.14 41.76
C THR A 110 -13.32 -38.58 41.87
N GLU A 111 -13.61 -39.23 40.74
CA GLU A 111 -13.96 -40.65 40.64
C GLU A 111 -12.81 -41.52 41.16
N GLN A 112 -11.59 -41.34 40.65
CA GLN A 112 -10.39 -42.07 41.12
C GLN A 112 -10.07 -41.83 42.61
N TYR A 113 -10.27 -40.60 43.11
CA TYR A 113 -10.11 -40.30 44.54
C TYR A 113 -11.12 -41.07 45.40
N ASN A 114 -12.40 -41.09 44.98
CA ASN A 114 -13.46 -41.82 45.67
C ASN A 114 -13.24 -43.35 45.61
N GLU A 115 -12.81 -43.89 44.47
CA GLU A 115 -12.43 -45.31 44.33
C GLU A 115 -11.27 -45.67 45.26
N THR A 116 -10.20 -44.86 45.28
CA THR A 116 -9.02 -45.08 46.12
C THR A 116 -9.40 -45.03 47.61
N ARG A 117 -10.25 -44.06 47.99
CA ARG A 117 -10.79 -43.95 49.34
C ARG A 117 -11.64 -45.17 49.72
N ALA A 118 -12.55 -45.62 48.86
CA ALA A 118 -13.36 -46.80 49.09
C ALA A 118 -12.49 -48.09 49.22
N GLN A 119 -11.39 -48.19 48.46
CA GLN A 119 -10.42 -49.28 48.62
C GLN A 119 -9.67 -49.22 49.96
N LEU A 120 -9.39 -48.03 50.50
CA LEU A 120 -8.77 -47.87 51.82
C LEU A 120 -9.75 -48.20 52.95
N GLU A 121 -11.00 -47.72 52.87
CA GLU A 121 -12.07 -48.06 53.82
C GLU A 121 -12.36 -49.59 53.81
N SER A 122 -12.36 -50.21 52.63
CA SER A 122 -12.48 -51.67 52.46
C SER A 122 -11.30 -52.44 53.09
N LYS A 123 -10.06 -51.97 52.91
CA LYS A 123 -8.87 -52.59 53.51
C LYS A 123 -8.81 -52.44 55.04
N GLN A 124 -9.32 -51.33 55.60
CA GLN A 124 -9.46 -51.17 57.05
C GLN A 124 -10.54 -52.08 57.66
N GLY A 125 -11.46 -52.62 56.85
CA GLY A 125 -12.49 -53.56 57.28
C GLY A 125 -12.00 -54.99 57.63
N SER A 126 -10.72 -55.31 57.46
CA SER A 126 -10.14 -56.65 57.73
C SER A 126 -9.22 -56.66 58.97
N PRO A 127 -9.72 -56.95 60.18
CA PRO A 127 -8.89 -57.01 61.38
C PRO A 127 -8.17 -58.37 61.53
N ALA A 128 -6.88 -58.40 61.22
CA ALA A 128 -5.95 -59.48 61.61
C ALA A 128 -4.55 -58.89 61.90
N PRO A 129 -4.05 -58.94 63.15
CA PRO A 129 -2.80 -58.27 63.52
C PRO A 129 -1.57 -59.18 63.42
N SER A 130 -0.42 -58.60 63.07
CA SER A 130 0.92 -59.01 63.52
C SER A 130 1.93 -57.89 63.29
N GLU A 131 2.90 -57.79 64.20
CA GLU A 131 3.87 -56.71 64.34
C GLU A 131 5.01 -56.79 63.31
N GLN A 132 5.54 -55.65 62.85
CA GLN A 132 6.92 -55.20 63.17
C GLN A 132 7.30 -53.83 62.53
N GLU A 133 8.42 -53.28 62.99
CA GLU A 133 8.91 -51.91 62.76
C GLU A 133 9.32 -51.65 61.28
N SER A 134 9.17 -50.45 60.70
CA SER A 134 10.13 -49.33 60.89
C SER A 134 9.90 -48.18 59.87
N THR A 135 10.40 -46.97 60.20
CA THR A 135 10.63 -45.79 59.32
C THR A 135 9.47 -45.16 58.50
N PRO A 136 9.19 -43.85 58.67
CA PRO A 136 8.31 -43.09 57.77
C PRO A 136 9.09 -42.40 56.64
N GLU A 137 9.05 -42.93 55.41
CA GLU A 137 9.48 -42.19 54.21
C GLU A 137 8.29 -41.54 53.48
N PRO A 138 8.24 -40.20 53.32
CA PRO A 138 7.23 -39.53 52.51
C PRO A 138 7.63 -39.57 51.02
N VAL A 139 7.47 -40.72 50.36
CA VAL A 139 7.73 -40.87 48.91
C VAL A 139 6.60 -40.25 48.07
N SER A 140 6.36 -38.95 48.27
CA SER A 140 5.44 -38.13 47.50
C SER A 140 6.02 -37.80 46.12
N ARG A 141 6.28 -38.83 45.30
CA ARG A 141 6.66 -38.68 43.88
C ARG A 141 5.45 -38.42 42.98
N THR A 142 4.56 -37.54 43.43
CA THR A 142 3.69 -36.79 42.52
C THR A 142 4.57 -35.85 41.70
N SER A 143 4.96 -36.29 40.50
CA SER A 143 5.51 -35.38 39.48
C SER A 143 4.55 -34.18 39.32
N PRO A 144 5.05 -32.95 39.15
CA PRO A 144 4.18 -31.79 38.98
C PRO A 144 3.23 -32.02 37.78
N PRO A 145 2.00 -31.49 37.83
CA PRO A 145 1.08 -31.60 36.71
C PRO A 145 1.75 -31.02 35.45
N MET A 146 1.69 -31.76 34.34
CA MET A 146 2.24 -31.31 33.06
C MET A 146 1.70 -29.92 32.73
N ASP A 147 2.62 -28.98 32.46
CA ASP A 147 2.25 -27.57 32.35
C ASP A 147 1.21 -27.39 31.24
N LEU A 148 0.04 -26.89 31.65
CA LEU A 148 -1.19 -26.98 30.89
C LEU A 148 -1.12 -26.19 29.57
N GLY A 149 -0.35 -25.09 29.55
CA GLY A 149 -0.07 -24.36 28.31
C GLY A 149 0.58 -25.26 27.26
N SER A 150 1.51 -26.13 27.65
CA SER A 150 2.21 -27.03 26.72
C SER A 150 1.27 -28.00 26.01
N LEU A 151 0.24 -28.51 26.69
CA LEU A 151 -0.76 -29.41 26.11
C LEU A 151 -1.68 -28.69 25.12
N VAL A 152 -2.08 -27.44 25.40
CA VAL A 152 -2.88 -26.62 24.48
C VAL A 152 -2.05 -26.21 23.25
N HIS A 153 -0.78 -25.81 23.44
CA HIS A 153 0.13 -25.52 22.34
C HIS A 153 0.42 -26.76 21.49
N ALA A 154 0.65 -27.93 22.10
CA ALA A 154 0.83 -29.19 21.39
C ALA A 154 -0.43 -29.60 20.61
N SER A 155 -1.62 -29.46 21.18
CA SER A 155 -2.88 -29.73 20.49
C SER A 155 -3.08 -28.81 19.28
N ARG A 156 -2.83 -27.49 19.41
CA ARG A 156 -2.93 -26.53 18.31
C ARG A 156 -1.86 -26.76 17.23
N ALA A 157 -0.65 -27.18 17.62
CA ALA A 157 0.39 -27.59 16.68
C ALA A 157 0.03 -28.89 15.94
N SER A 158 -0.63 -29.84 16.62
CA SER A 158 -1.11 -31.08 16.02
C SER A 158 -2.18 -30.82 14.94
N THR A 159 -3.21 -30.02 15.23
CA THR A 159 -4.22 -29.62 14.22
C THR A 159 -3.57 -28.97 13.01
N ARG A 160 -2.72 -27.94 13.22
CA ARG A 160 -2.00 -27.25 12.15
C ARG A 160 -1.09 -28.18 11.33
N SER A 161 -0.49 -29.20 11.96
CA SER A 161 0.31 -30.21 11.27
C SER A 161 -0.56 -31.08 10.34
N ILE A 162 -1.75 -31.48 10.79
CA ILE A 162 -2.72 -32.22 9.97
C ILE A 162 -3.20 -31.35 8.80
N ASP A 163 -3.56 -30.08 9.05
CA ASP A 163 -3.99 -29.14 8.01
C ASP A 163 -2.90 -28.93 6.93
N LEU A 164 -1.63 -28.83 7.35
CA LEU A 164 -0.50 -28.71 6.43
C LEU A 164 -0.25 -30.01 5.64
N GLN A 165 -0.45 -31.19 6.25
CA GLN A 165 -0.36 -32.47 5.55
C GLN A 165 -1.49 -32.65 4.51
N LEU A 166 -2.72 -32.23 4.83
CA LEU A 166 -3.84 -32.23 3.89
C LEU A 166 -3.57 -31.29 2.71
N ARG A 167 -3.16 -30.04 2.98
CA ARG A 167 -2.78 -29.08 1.91
C ARG A 167 -1.61 -29.57 1.06
N ALA A 168 -0.65 -30.30 1.65
CA ALA A 168 0.45 -30.91 0.91
C ALA A 168 -0.02 -32.08 0.02
N LEU A 169 -0.99 -32.87 0.47
CA LEU A 169 -1.64 -33.90 -0.33
C LEU A 169 -2.40 -33.29 -1.51
N ASP A 170 -3.23 -32.27 -1.27
CA ASP A 170 -4.00 -31.56 -2.31
C ASP A 170 -3.07 -30.97 -3.38
N LEU A 171 -1.98 -30.31 -2.96
CA LEU A 171 -0.96 -29.75 -3.84
C LEU A 171 -0.21 -30.85 -4.63
N THR A 172 -0.01 -32.02 -4.04
CA THR A 172 0.62 -33.18 -4.71
C THR A 172 -0.33 -33.78 -5.76
N GLN A 173 -1.62 -33.93 -5.44
CA GLN A 173 -2.63 -34.39 -6.39
C GLN A 173 -2.85 -33.38 -7.53
N ALA A 174 -2.86 -32.08 -7.23
CA ALA A 174 -2.99 -31.02 -8.23
C ALA A 174 -1.81 -31.02 -9.23
N ARG A 175 -0.59 -31.26 -8.75
CA ARG A 175 0.61 -31.47 -9.60
C ARG A 175 0.47 -32.71 -10.46
N ALA A 176 0.23 -33.88 -9.86
CA ALA A 176 0.07 -35.13 -10.61
C ALA A 176 -1.03 -35.04 -11.69
N ARG A 177 -2.14 -34.34 -11.41
CA ARG A 177 -3.18 -34.03 -12.40
C ARG A 177 -2.67 -33.13 -13.54
N ALA A 178 -1.87 -32.11 -13.23
CA ALA A 178 -1.26 -31.25 -14.25
C ALA A 178 -0.26 -32.03 -15.12
N ASP A 179 0.56 -32.89 -14.52
CA ASP A 179 1.52 -33.76 -15.23
C ASP A 179 0.78 -34.74 -16.17
N MET A 180 -0.31 -35.35 -15.69
CA MET A 180 -1.18 -36.22 -16.50
C MET A 180 -1.86 -35.48 -17.66
N LEU A 181 -2.27 -34.23 -17.45
CA LEU A 181 -2.87 -33.40 -18.51
C LEU A 181 -1.81 -32.94 -19.53
N ALA A 182 -0.60 -32.59 -19.08
CA ALA A 182 0.52 -32.24 -19.96
C ALA A 182 0.92 -33.41 -20.87
N ALA A 183 0.88 -34.65 -20.34
CA ALA A 183 1.10 -35.87 -21.12
C ALA A 183 0.00 -36.19 -22.17
N CYS A 184 -1.08 -35.39 -22.23
CA CYS A 184 -2.10 -35.45 -23.27
C CYS A 184 -1.99 -34.32 -24.31
N LEU A 185 -1.00 -33.41 -24.18
CA LEU A 185 -0.78 -32.31 -25.11
C LEU A 185 0.27 -32.68 -26.18
N PRO A 186 0.25 -32.03 -27.37
CA PRO A 186 1.22 -32.32 -28.43
C PRO A 186 2.66 -31.94 -28.04
N ASP A 187 3.66 -32.61 -28.61
CA ASP A 187 5.09 -32.36 -28.30
C ASP A 187 5.51 -30.89 -28.47
N HIS A 188 4.89 -30.14 -29.39
CA HIS A 188 5.18 -28.72 -29.60
C HIS A 188 4.77 -27.80 -28.43
N PHE A 189 3.85 -28.24 -27.57
CA PHE A 189 3.43 -27.49 -26.38
C PHE A 189 4.62 -27.31 -25.40
N MET A 190 5.48 -28.32 -25.30
CA MET A 190 6.67 -28.37 -24.45
C MET A 190 7.95 -27.86 -25.15
N ALA A 191 7.84 -27.26 -26.34
CA ALA A 191 8.98 -26.65 -27.02
C ALA A 191 9.45 -25.38 -26.29
N THR A 192 10.73 -25.04 -26.41
CA THR A 192 11.29 -23.80 -25.86
C THR A 192 10.58 -22.58 -26.44
N SER A 193 10.15 -21.64 -25.59
CA SER A 193 9.25 -20.52 -25.91
C SER A 193 7.91 -20.93 -26.55
N GLY A 194 7.49 -22.18 -26.30
CA GLY A 194 6.16 -22.71 -26.64
C GLY A 194 5.08 -22.34 -25.63
N ASP A 195 3.90 -22.91 -25.82
CA ASP A 195 2.70 -22.65 -25.01
C ASP A 195 2.92 -22.91 -23.50
N HIS A 196 3.75 -23.91 -23.16
CA HIS A 196 4.11 -24.20 -21.76
C HIS A 196 4.88 -23.05 -21.10
N ASP A 197 5.88 -22.49 -21.79
CA ASP A 197 6.68 -21.37 -21.28
C ASP A 197 5.84 -20.10 -21.15
N ALA A 198 4.87 -19.89 -22.06
CA ALA A 198 3.90 -18.79 -21.95
C ALA A 198 3.03 -18.91 -20.69
N ILE A 199 2.53 -20.12 -20.37
CA ILE A 199 1.77 -20.38 -19.15
C ILE A 199 2.65 -20.18 -17.90
N LEU A 200 3.89 -20.67 -17.92
CA LEU A 200 4.84 -20.48 -16.82
C LEU A 200 5.19 -19.00 -16.59
N LEU A 201 5.24 -18.17 -17.65
CA LEU A 201 5.46 -16.73 -17.56
C LEU A 201 4.27 -16.00 -16.91
N ILE A 202 3.04 -16.33 -17.30
CA ILE A 202 1.83 -15.77 -16.67
C ILE A 202 1.78 -16.16 -15.18
N LEU A 203 2.08 -17.42 -14.86
CA LEU A 203 2.16 -17.89 -13.47
C LEU A 203 3.34 -17.26 -12.71
N LEU A 204 4.44 -16.90 -13.36
CA LEU A 204 5.56 -16.16 -12.76
C LEU A 204 5.11 -14.74 -12.38
N LEU A 205 4.48 -14.01 -13.29
CA LEU A 205 3.94 -12.68 -13.03
C LEU A 205 2.98 -12.69 -11.82
N GLN A 206 2.06 -13.65 -11.76
CA GLN A 206 1.17 -13.83 -10.60
C GLN A 206 1.92 -14.11 -9.29
N ARG A 207 3.00 -14.91 -9.30
CA ARG A 207 3.84 -15.14 -8.11
C ARG A 207 4.60 -13.88 -7.69
N LEU A 208 5.11 -13.10 -8.63
CA LEU A 208 5.81 -11.83 -8.34
C LEU A 208 4.88 -10.84 -7.64
N ASN A 209 3.65 -10.66 -8.13
CA ASN A 209 2.67 -9.79 -7.49
C ASN A 209 2.28 -10.29 -6.08
N THR A 210 1.90 -11.57 -5.96
CA THR A 210 1.49 -12.17 -4.67
C THR A 210 2.62 -12.08 -3.63
N LYS A 211 3.88 -12.29 -4.05
CA LYS A 211 5.05 -12.10 -3.16
C LYS A 211 5.22 -10.65 -2.73
N ALA A 212 5.04 -9.69 -3.65
CA ALA A 212 5.10 -8.26 -3.31
C ALA A 212 4.02 -7.88 -2.28
N ASP A 213 2.76 -8.33 -2.44
CA ASP A 213 1.68 -8.07 -1.48
C ASP A 213 1.96 -8.67 -0.08
N ILE A 214 2.47 -9.92 -0.03
CA ILE A 214 2.86 -10.57 1.24
C ILE A 214 3.96 -9.78 1.95
N ILE A 215 4.99 -9.34 1.22
CA ILE A 215 6.10 -8.55 1.78
C ILE A 215 5.57 -7.18 2.23
N LEU A 216 4.76 -6.49 1.42
CA LEU A 216 4.15 -5.19 1.73
C LEU A 216 3.33 -5.23 3.02
N GLY A 217 2.54 -6.29 3.25
CA GLY A 217 1.82 -6.47 4.51
C GLY A 217 2.76 -6.59 5.71
N GLN A 218 3.73 -7.49 5.63
CA GLN A 218 4.64 -7.79 6.75
C GLN A 218 5.59 -6.63 7.09
N ILE A 219 6.06 -5.84 6.12
CA ILE A 219 6.93 -4.69 6.42
C ILE A 219 6.18 -3.52 7.05
N ARG A 220 4.86 -3.39 6.82
CA ARG A 220 4.00 -2.38 7.47
C ARG A 220 3.76 -2.69 8.95
N GLU A 221 3.62 -3.97 9.29
CA GLU A 221 3.54 -4.44 10.69
C GLU A 221 4.90 -4.33 11.40
N ARG A 222 5.98 -4.75 10.73
CA ARG A 222 7.34 -4.78 11.29
C ARG A 222 7.94 -3.39 11.52
N PHE A 223 7.64 -2.43 10.65
CA PHE A 223 8.20 -1.08 10.69
C PHE A 223 7.06 -0.03 10.73
N PRO A 224 6.56 0.34 11.93
CA PRO A 224 5.43 1.26 12.07
C PRO A 224 5.76 2.70 11.65
N PRO A 225 4.76 3.56 11.37
CA PRO A 225 4.98 4.97 11.06
C PRO A 225 5.50 5.77 12.26
N VAL A 226 6.42 6.71 11.99
CA VAL A 226 6.93 7.66 13.00
C VAL A 226 5.94 8.82 13.16
N ASN A 227 5.13 8.75 14.21
CA ASN A 227 4.08 9.74 14.51
C ASN A 227 4.61 11.06 15.09
N VAL A 228 5.77 11.02 15.75
CA VAL A 228 6.43 12.19 16.33
C VAL A 228 7.90 12.15 15.92
N TRP A 229 8.33 13.18 15.22
CA TRP A 229 9.74 13.40 14.89
C TRP A 229 10.34 14.29 15.97
N ASP A 230 11.35 13.76 16.66
CA ASP A 230 12.18 14.50 17.59
C ASP A 230 13.65 14.06 17.52
N ARG A 231 14.52 14.77 18.24
CA ARG A 231 15.96 14.51 18.19
C ARG A 231 16.38 13.22 18.88
N GLU A 232 15.59 12.68 19.80
CA GLU A 232 15.86 11.40 20.47
C GLU A 232 15.48 10.22 19.57
N VAL A 233 14.29 10.27 18.97
CA VAL A 233 13.83 9.36 17.91
C VAL A 233 14.87 9.26 16.79
N VAL A 234 15.36 10.39 16.30
CA VAL A 234 16.31 10.48 15.17
C VAL A 234 17.75 10.09 15.53
N THR A 235 18.24 10.36 16.75
CA THR A 235 19.68 10.17 17.09
C THR A 235 19.98 9.03 18.06
N LYS A 236 18.96 8.44 18.72
CA LYS A 236 19.14 7.33 19.69
C LYS A 236 18.33 6.08 19.36
N THR A 237 17.47 6.11 18.33
CA THR A 237 16.63 4.97 17.93
C THR A 237 16.78 4.67 16.45
N HIS A 238 16.50 3.43 16.07
CA HIS A 238 16.52 2.99 14.67
C HIS A 238 15.20 3.30 13.93
N THR A 239 14.17 3.78 14.63
CA THR A 239 12.79 3.87 14.10
C THR A 239 12.64 4.82 12.91
N ALA A 240 13.36 5.95 12.91
CA ALA A 240 13.39 6.87 11.78
C ALA A 240 13.99 6.23 10.51
N VAL A 241 15.11 5.53 10.67
CA VAL A 241 15.82 4.84 9.58
C VAL A 241 14.99 3.66 9.06
N GLN A 242 14.41 2.88 9.97
CA GLN A 242 13.49 1.77 9.65
C GLN A 242 12.24 2.23 8.89
N TYR A 243 11.67 3.37 9.24
CA TYR A 243 10.55 3.96 8.52
C TYR A 243 10.94 4.44 7.11
N SER A 244 12.10 5.08 6.95
CA SER A 244 12.62 5.45 5.62
C SER A 244 12.91 4.23 4.76
N PHE A 245 13.66 3.25 5.28
CA PHE A 245 13.91 1.95 4.64
C PHE A 245 12.62 1.26 4.19
N ARG A 246 11.60 1.21 5.06
CA ARG A 246 10.29 0.67 4.71
C ARG A 246 9.65 1.41 3.56
N CYS A 247 9.68 2.75 3.55
CA CYS A 247 9.11 3.55 2.47
C CYS A 247 9.87 3.35 1.14
N GLN A 248 11.19 3.19 1.18
CA GLN A 248 12.01 2.85 0.02
C GLN A 248 11.66 1.44 -0.51
N LEU A 249 11.52 0.44 0.38
CA LEU A 249 11.10 -0.92 0.00
C LEU A 249 9.64 -0.95 -0.51
N GLU A 250 8.72 -0.17 0.07
CA GLU A 250 7.35 0.00 -0.44
C GLU A 250 7.36 0.56 -1.89
N TYR A 251 8.23 1.54 -2.20
CA TYR A 251 8.42 2.02 -3.59
C TYR A 251 8.91 0.90 -4.52
N GLN A 252 9.98 0.19 -4.15
CA GLN A 252 10.57 -0.87 -4.97
C GLN A 252 9.56 -2.02 -5.24
N LEU A 253 8.74 -2.38 -4.26
CA LEU A 253 7.69 -3.39 -4.39
C LEU A 253 6.51 -2.89 -5.25
N HIS A 254 6.00 -1.68 -5.03
CA HIS A 254 4.95 -1.11 -5.85
C HIS A 254 5.37 -0.90 -7.32
N MET A 255 6.67 -0.66 -7.59
CA MET A 255 7.21 -0.66 -8.96
C MET A 255 7.17 -2.06 -9.60
N ILE A 256 7.46 -3.14 -8.85
CA ILE A 256 7.26 -4.52 -9.34
C ILE A 256 5.78 -4.74 -9.66
N GLN A 257 4.85 -4.39 -8.77
CA GLN A 257 3.42 -4.56 -9.00
C GLN A 257 2.92 -3.79 -10.23
N CYS A 258 3.34 -2.53 -10.38
CA CYS A 258 3.00 -1.69 -11.53
C CYS A 258 3.37 -2.37 -12.85
N VAL A 259 4.64 -2.79 -12.98
CA VAL A 259 5.14 -3.43 -14.21
C VAL A 259 4.49 -4.79 -14.41
N VAL A 260 4.29 -5.60 -13.37
CA VAL A 260 3.61 -6.90 -13.45
C VAL A 260 2.15 -6.75 -13.90
N CYS A 261 1.44 -5.71 -13.46
CA CYS A 261 0.07 -5.42 -13.91
C CYS A 261 0.04 -4.97 -15.39
N MET A 262 1.01 -4.17 -15.84
CA MET A 262 1.15 -3.83 -17.27
C MET A 262 1.38 -5.09 -18.12
N TRP A 263 2.31 -5.95 -17.70
CA TRP A 263 2.58 -7.23 -18.36
C TRP A 263 1.34 -8.12 -18.41
N THR A 264 0.63 -8.28 -17.29
CA THR A 264 -0.61 -9.10 -17.23
C THR A 264 -1.67 -8.58 -18.19
N ALA A 265 -1.98 -7.27 -18.14
CA ALA A 265 -2.95 -6.65 -19.03
C ALA A 265 -2.56 -6.72 -20.52
N ALA A 266 -1.26 -6.74 -20.84
CA ALA A 266 -0.77 -6.95 -22.20
C ALA A 266 -0.94 -8.42 -22.63
N LEU A 267 -0.55 -9.38 -21.80
CA LEU A 267 -0.64 -10.80 -22.15
C LEU A 267 -2.09 -11.26 -22.31
N ASP A 268 -3.02 -10.76 -21.48
CA ASP A 268 -4.46 -11.03 -21.56
C ASP A 268 -5.13 -10.51 -22.85
N SER A 269 -4.48 -9.61 -23.59
CA SER A 269 -5.04 -8.95 -24.78
C SER A 269 -4.17 -9.05 -26.05
N CYS A 270 -3.01 -9.73 -25.98
CA CYS A 270 -2.07 -9.84 -27.08
C CYS A 270 -2.43 -10.94 -28.11
N THR A 271 -1.76 -10.92 -29.26
CA THR A 271 -1.82 -12.03 -30.21
C THR A 271 -1.00 -13.24 -29.69
N PRO A 272 -1.36 -14.49 -30.04
CA PRO A 272 -0.60 -15.68 -29.64
C PRO A 272 0.89 -15.61 -30.04
N GLU A 273 1.18 -15.01 -31.20
CA GLU A 273 2.55 -14.76 -31.68
C GLU A 273 3.35 -13.85 -30.73
N LEU A 274 2.70 -12.84 -30.14
CA LEU A 274 3.32 -11.95 -29.16
C LEU A 274 3.46 -12.61 -27.78
N LEU A 275 2.49 -13.45 -27.38
CA LEU A 275 2.56 -14.25 -26.16
C LEU A 275 3.74 -15.24 -26.20
N LEU A 276 3.91 -15.99 -27.30
CA LEU A 276 5.03 -16.91 -27.49
C LEU A 276 6.36 -16.15 -27.59
N ARG A 277 6.39 -14.97 -28.23
CA ARG A 277 7.59 -14.10 -28.20
C ARG A 277 7.91 -13.63 -26.78
N ALA A 278 6.93 -13.29 -25.97
CA ALA A 278 7.11 -12.90 -24.57
C ALA A 278 7.61 -14.07 -23.71
N ALA A 279 7.16 -15.31 -23.97
CA ALA A 279 7.61 -16.51 -23.28
C ALA A 279 9.14 -16.71 -23.32
N SER A 280 9.83 -16.19 -24.36
CA SER A 280 11.31 -16.21 -24.43
C SER A 280 12.01 -15.49 -23.26
N ALA A 281 11.34 -14.58 -22.56
CA ALA A 281 11.88 -13.91 -21.37
C ALA A 281 11.84 -14.77 -20.09
N LEU A 282 11.09 -15.88 -20.08
CA LEU A 282 10.88 -16.71 -18.88
C LEU A 282 12.18 -17.13 -18.15
N PRO A 283 13.26 -17.59 -18.80
CA PRO A 283 14.44 -18.12 -18.09
C PRO A 283 15.17 -17.05 -17.27
N ASP A 284 15.18 -15.81 -17.74
CA ASP A 284 15.83 -14.68 -17.06
C ASP A 284 14.89 -13.97 -16.10
N ALA A 285 13.59 -13.89 -16.43
CA ALA A 285 12.56 -13.40 -15.52
C ALA A 285 12.45 -14.28 -14.25
N ALA A 286 12.50 -15.61 -14.41
CA ALA A 286 12.47 -16.56 -13.29
C ALA A 286 13.71 -16.47 -12.38
N GLN A 287 14.83 -15.92 -12.86
CA GLN A 287 15.98 -15.63 -12.00
C GLN A 287 15.74 -14.41 -11.11
N GLN A 288 14.94 -13.43 -11.56
CA GLN A 288 14.61 -12.24 -10.76
C GLN A 288 13.70 -12.56 -9.57
N GLU A 289 12.84 -13.58 -9.68
CA GLU A 289 11.97 -14.06 -8.60
C GLU A 289 12.73 -14.37 -7.30
N ARG A 290 14.00 -14.81 -7.43
CA ARG A 290 14.90 -15.15 -6.31
C ARG A 290 15.14 -14.00 -5.34
N ALA A 291 15.04 -12.73 -5.78
CA ALA A 291 15.20 -11.58 -4.91
C ALA A 291 14.02 -11.43 -3.93
N LEU A 292 12.79 -11.68 -4.41
CA LEU A 292 11.59 -11.71 -3.58
C LEU A 292 11.57 -12.96 -2.68
N ASP A 293 12.08 -14.11 -3.14
CA ASP A 293 12.29 -15.27 -2.27
C ASP A 293 13.28 -14.95 -1.14
N ALA A 294 14.40 -14.28 -1.43
CA ALA A 294 15.38 -13.87 -0.40
C ALA A 294 14.75 -12.98 0.67
N LEU A 295 14.01 -11.92 0.29
CA LEU A 295 13.25 -11.11 1.25
C LEU A 295 12.22 -11.92 2.03
N THR A 296 11.53 -12.86 1.38
CA THR A 296 10.53 -13.71 2.03
C THR A 296 11.18 -14.63 3.08
N GLN A 297 12.41 -15.10 2.86
CA GLN A 297 13.16 -15.85 3.87
C GLN A 297 13.69 -14.95 5.00
N LEU A 298 14.18 -13.75 4.71
CA LEU A 298 14.60 -12.79 5.73
C LEU A 298 13.43 -12.36 6.65
N LEU A 299 12.22 -12.19 6.10
CA LEU A 299 11.01 -12.01 6.89
C LEU A 299 10.72 -13.22 7.78
N LYS A 300 10.73 -14.44 7.22
CA LYS A 300 10.49 -15.68 7.96
C LYS A 300 11.49 -15.96 9.07
N ALA A 301 12.75 -15.60 8.87
CA ALA A 301 13.82 -15.73 9.86
C ALA A 301 13.79 -14.60 10.92
N ASN A 302 12.96 -13.57 10.72
CA ASN A 302 12.99 -12.29 11.43
C ASN A 302 14.31 -11.49 11.28
N GLU A 303 15.06 -11.72 10.20
CA GLU A 303 16.37 -11.12 9.92
C GLU A 303 16.32 -9.86 9.04
N LEU A 304 15.16 -9.51 8.46
CA LEU A 304 15.03 -8.29 7.63
C LEU A 304 15.20 -7.00 8.46
N ASP A 305 16.24 -6.22 8.21
CA ASP A 305 16.51 -4.95 8.90
C ASP A 305 16.72 -3.80 7.92
N GLU A 306 16.93 -2.60 8.46
CA GLU A 306 17.21 -1.38 7.67
C GLU A 306 18.58 -1.37 6.98
N ASN A 307 19.43 -2.38 7.19
CA ASN A 307 20.74 -2.52 6.56
C ASN A 307 20.68 -3.45 5.32
N CYS A 308 19.53 -4.07 5.04
CA CYS A 308 19.34 -4.98 3.91
C CYS A 308 19.34 -4.25 2.56
N ALA A 309 20.27 -4.61 1.67
CA ALA A 309 20.42 -3.97 0.35
C ALA A 309 19.21 -4.21 -0.58
N LEU A 310 18.68 -3.14 -1.18
CA LEU A 310 17.50 -3.18 -2.04
C LEU A 310 17.79 -3.43 -3.52
N ASP A 311 19.06 -3.38 -3.95
CA ASP A 311 19.51 -3.54 -5.35
C ASP A 311 18.96 -4.79 -6.05
N GLY A 312 18.73 -5.87 -5.29
CA GLY A 312 18.17 -7.11 -5.80
C GLY A 312 16.70 -6.98 -6.22
N ILE A 313 15.93 -6.14 -5.54
CA ILE A 313 14.51 -5.86 -5.82
C ILE A 313 14.38 -4.83 -6.93
N GLU A 314 15.24 -3.80 -6.94
CA GLU A 314 15.30 -2.82 -8.03
C GLU A 314 15.59 -3.50 -9.37
N ARG A 315 16.48 -4.50 -9.37
CA ARG A 315 16.78 -5.33 -10.55
C ARG A 315 15.56 -6.05 -11.13
N VAL A 316 14.57 -6.42 -10.31
CA VAL A 316 13.37 -7.13 -10.76
C VAL A 316 12.53 -6.25 -11.68
N TRP A 317 12.12 -5.06 -11.22
CA TRP A 317 11.25 -4.19 -12.02
C TRP A 317 12.02 -3.50 -13.15
N THR A 318 13.29 -3.13 -12.95
CA THR A 318 14.13 -2.57 -14.03
C THR A 318 14.33 -3.58 -15.16
N TYR A 319 14.60 -4.85 -14.86
CA TYR A 319 14.64 -5.93 -15.87
C TYR A 319 13.30 -6.07 -16.61
N LEU A 320 12.18 -6.18 -15.88
CA LEU A 320 10.86 -6.34 -16.49
C LEU A 320 10.45 -5.12 -17.33
N THR A 321 10.92 -3.92 -16.99
CA THR A 321 10.69 -2.68 -17.73
C THR A 321 11.54 -2.63 -19.01
N ALA A 322 12.82 -3.02 -18.93
CA ALA A 322 13.69 -3.13 -20.10
C ALA A 322 13.17 -4.19 -21.09
N MET A 323 12.73 -5.35 -20.57
CA MET A 323 12.19 -6.44 -21.37
C MET A 323 10.82 -6.09 -21.99
N TRP A 324 9.97 -5.35 -21.28
CA TRP A 324 8.72 -4.78 -21.83
C TRP A 324 8.98 -3.95 -23.09
N GLY A 325 9.99 -3.07 -23.03
CA GLY A 325 10.42 -2.27 -24.18
C GLY A 325 11.00 -3.11 -25.31
N ALA A 326 11.90 -4.05 -24.99
CA ALA A 326 12.56 -4.92 -25.97
C ALA A 326 11.59 -5.83 -26.74
N LEU A 327 10.54 -6.31 -26.08
CA LEU A 327 9.49 -7.14 -26.70
C LEU A 327 8.45 -6.32 -27.49
N GLY A 328 8.43 -5.00 -27.36
CA GLY A 328 7.47 -4.11 -28.00
C GLY A 328 6.05 -4.20 -27.42
N LEU A 329 5.90 -4.56 -26.14
CA LEU A 329 4.59 -4.72 -25.48
C LEU A 329 3.80 -3.40 -25.37
N SER A 330 4.46 -2.25 -25.51
CA SER A 330 3.83 -0.93 -25.62
C SER A 330 2.90 -0.77 -26.83
N VAL A 331 2.97 -1.66 -27.84
CA VAL A 331 2.03 -1.68 -28.97
C VAL A 331 0.64 -2.18 -28.53
N VAL A 332 0.52 -2.86 -27.39
CA VAL A 332 -0.76 -3.29 -26.82
C VAL A 332 -1.41 -2.10 -26.09
N THR A 333 -2.21 -1.34 -26.83
CA THR A 333 -2.75 -0.01 -26.43
C THR A 333 -3.59 -0.01 -25.15
N ASP A 334 -4.20 -1.13 -24.76
CA ASP A 334 -4.96 -1.26 -23.52
C ASP A 334 -4.07 -1.32 -22.26
N ALA A 335 -2.86 -1.86 -22.37
CA ALA A 335 -2.07 -2.30 -21.22
C ALA A 335 -1.33 -1.17 -20.49
N GLN A 336 -0.98 -0.09 -21.20
CA GLN A 336 -0.44 1.14 -20.59
C GLN A 336 -1.56 2.05 -20.04
N VAL A 337 -2.82 1.77 -20.37
CA VAL A 337 -3.99 2.64 -20.14
C VAL A 337 -4.96 2.00 -19.14
N ALA A 338 -4.50 0.99 -18.38
CA ALA A 338 -5.25 0.33 -17.33
C ALA A 338 -5.17 1.08 -15.99
N ARG A 339 -6.27 1.10 -15.23
CA ARG A 339 -6.38 1.71 -13.89
C ARG A 339 -5.33 1.17 -12.90
N GLU A 340 -5.07 -0.13 -12.93
CA GLU A 340 -4.33 -0.84 -11.89
C GLU A 340 -2.82 -0.54 -11.91
N PRO A 341 -2.10 -0.59 -13.05
CA PRO A 341 -0.75 -0.02 -13.17
C PRO A 341 -0.63 1.40 -12.66
N LEU A 342 -1.58 2.29 -12.99
CA LEU A 342 -1.54 3.68 -12.56
C LEU A 342 -1.73 3.84 -11.04
N LEU A 343 -2.58 3.01 -10.40
CA LEU A 343 -2.68 2.98 -8.94
C LEU A 343 -1.39 2.51 -8.27
N HIS A 344 -0.72 1.49 -8.82
CA HIS A 344 0.59 1.05 -8.31
C HIS A 344 1.69 2.09 -8.54
N ALA A 345 1.72 2.76 -9.70
CA ALA A 345 2.63 3.88 -9.97
C ALA A 345 2.42 5.04 -8.98
N CYS A 346 1.17 5.45 -8.74
CA CYS A 346 0.86 6.47 -7.72
C CYS A 346 1.25 6.02 -6.30
N SER A 347 1.10 4.72 -5.98
CA SER A 347 1.48 4.18 -4.66
C SER A 347 2.99 4.06 -4.49
N ALA A 348 3.73 3.79 -5.56
CA ALA A 348 5.18 3.85 -5.58
C ALA A 348 5.69 5.28 -5.37
N LEU A 349 5.18 6.25 -6.14
CA LEU A 349 5.56 7.66 -6.01
C LEU A 349 5.20 8.24 -4.64
N ASP A 350 4.09 7.81 -4.03
CA ASP A 350 3.72 8.15 -2.65
C ASP A 350 4.72 7.58 -1.63
N ALA A 351 5.12 6.31 -1.78
CA ALA A 351 6.11 5.68 -0.93
C ALA A 351 7.49 6.37 -1.06
N LEU A 352 7.91 6.74 -2.27
CA LEU A 352 9.12 7.52 -2.50
C LEU A 352 9.04 8.92 -1.88
N ALA A 353 7.91 9.62 -2.04
CA ALA A 353 7.68 10.91 -1.40
C ALA A 353 7.71 10.81 0.13
N ARG A 354 7.16 9.72 0.71
CA ARG A 354 7.23 9.44 2.16
C ARG A 354 8.65 9.13 2.64
N ALA A 355 9.47 8.44 1.85
CA ALA A 355 10.89 8.25 2.16
C ALA A 355 11.65 9.59 2.20
N LEU A 356 11.52 10.39 1.13
CA LEU A 356 12.14 11.72 1.06
C LEU A 356 11.67 12.65 2.19
N HIS A 357 10.39 12.59 2.57
CA HIS A 357 9.83 13.35 3.68
C HIS A 357 10.33 12.85 5.05
N ALA A 358 10.55 11.55 5.21
CA ALA A 358 11.15 10.96 6.42
C ALA A 358 12.61 11.41 6.59
N ASP A 359 13.41 11.29 5.54
CA ASP A 359 14.82 11.69 5.55
C ASP A 359 14.97 13.20 5.78
N ALA A 360 14.11 14.01 5.16
CA ALA A 360 14.05 15.45 5.41
C ALA A 360 13.62 15.76 6.85
N SER A 361 12.62 15.05 7.39
CA SER A 361 12.19 15.21 8.80
C SER A 361 13.30 14.86 9.79
N ALA A 362 14.10 13.83 9.52
CA ALA A 362 15.31 13.52 10.29
C ALA A 362 16.32 14.67 10.24
N LEU A 363 16.61 15.21 9.05
CA LEU A 363 17.52 16.34 8.86
C LEU A 363 17.08 17.60 9.63
N THR A 364 15.77 17.87 9.74
CA THR A 364 15.23 19.01 10.54
C THR A 364 15.76 19.06 11.97
N HIS A 365 15.98 17.89 12.60
CA HIS A 365 16.45 17.76 13.99
C HIS A 365 17.99 17.65 14.11
N ILE A 366 18.70 17.55 12.99
CA ILE A 366 20.17 17.45 12.90
C ILE A 366 20.78 18.79 12.49
N LEU A 367 20.16 19.50 11.53
CA LEU A 367 20.60 20.78 10.97
C LEU A 367 20.77 21.87 12.03
N GLN A 368 21.92 22.56 12.01
CA GLN A 368 22.17 23.69 12.90
C GLN A 368 21.56 24.98 12.33
N GLN A 369 21.37 25.99 13.17
CA GLN A 369 20.82 27.28 12.74
C GLN A 369 21.71 28.01 11.72
N SER A 370 23.03 27.73 11.74
CA SER A 370 24.01 28.20 10.75
C SER A 370 23.78 27.66 9.33
N ASP A 371 23.16 26.48 9.22
CA ASP A 371 23.17 25.68 7.99
C ASP A 371 21.93 25.98 7.14
N ARG A 372 20.87 26.51 7.77
CA ARG A 372 19.60 26.89 7.15
C ARG A 372 19.70 27.98 6.09
N GLN A 373 20.76 28.80 6.14
CA GLN A 373 21.02 29.87 5.16
C GLN A 373 22.04 29.44 4.08
N GLN A 374 22.45 28.16 4.08
CA GLN A 374 23.39 27.58 3.12
C GLN A 374 22.64 26.68 2.13
N GLU A 375 23.33 26.24 1.08
CA GLU A 375 22.75 25.37 0.03
C GLU A 375 22.07 24.11 0.60
N LEU A 376 22.61 23.53 1.68
CA LEU A 376 22.02 22.39 2.37
C LEU A 376 20.66 22.71 3.01
N GLY A 377 20.51 23.90 3.61
CA GLY A 377 19.24 24.36 4.17
C GLY A 377 18.18 24.61 3.10
N LEU A 378 18.57 25.28 2.01
CA LEU A 378 17.70 25.52 0.86
C LEU A 378 17.26 24.22 0.18
N LEU A 379 18.16 23.25 0.04
CA LEU A 379 17.84 21.91 -0.48
C LEU A 379 16.87 21.17 0.44
N HIS A 380 17.07 21.23 1.76
CA HIS A 380 16.16 20.64 2.73
C HIS A 380 14.74 21.23 2.66
N GLU A 381 14.60 22.56 2.60
CA GLU A 381 13.29 23.22 2.43
C GLU A 381 12.63 22.89 1.07
N ALA A 382 13.43 22.75 0.00
CA ALA A 382 12.95 22.30 -1.31
C ALA A 382 12.46 20.84 -1.31
N VAL A 383 13.12 19.93 -0.59
CA VAL A 383 12.68 18.53 -0.45
C VAL A 383 11.42 18.42 0.42
N CYS A 384 11.34 19.17 1.53
CA CYS A 384 10.15 19.23 2.37
C CYS A 384 8.91 19.70 1.61
N SER A 385 9.03 20.81 0.87
CA SER A 385 7.93 21.36 0.06
C SER A 385 7.56 20.45 -1.11
N SER A 386 8.54 19.97 -1.89
CA SER A 386 8.28 19.10 -3.06
C SER A 386 7.65 17.77 -2.68
N SER A 387 8.09 17.13 -1.59
CA SER A 387 7.52 15.86 -1.13
C SER A 387 6.06 15.99 -0.66
N ALA A 388 5.74 17.06 0.08
CA ALA A 388 4.37 17.35 0.50
C ALA A 388 3.45 17.69 -0.69
N THR A 389 3.92 18.52 -1.63
CA THR A 389 3.15 18.84 -2.86
C THR A 389 2.89 17.59 -3.70
N LEU A 390 3.89 16.72 -3.87
CA LEU A 390 3.75 15.46 -4.60
C LEU A 390 2.73 14.53 -3.95
N GLN A 391 2.73 14.40 -2.61
CA GLN A 391 1.72 13.61 -1.89
C GLN A 391 0.29 14.13 -2.11
N GLN A 392 0.09 15.46 -2.06
CA GLN A 392 -1.22 16.08 -2.33
C GLN A 392 -1.68 15.83 -3.78
N GLN A 393 -0.80 16.00 -4.76
CA GLN A 393 -1.08 15.71 -6.17
C GLN A 393 -1.45 14.22 -6.38
N LEU A 394 -0.68 13.30 -5.82
CA LEU A 394 -0.94 11.85 -5.91
C LEU A 394 -2.25 11.44 -5.23
N LYS A 395 -2.62 12.08 -4.10
CA LYS A 395 -3.94 11.89 -3.49
C LYS A 395 -5.05 12.34 -4.43
N SER A 396 -4.90 13.50 -5.07
CA SER A 396 -5.85 14.03 -6.06
C SER A 396 -5.99 13.12 -7.28
N VAL A 397 -4.88 12.60 -7.84
CA VAL A 397 -4.91 11.63 -8.96
C VAL A 397 -5.65 10.34 -8.57
N ARG A 398 -5.34 9.77 -7.39
CA ARG A 398 -6.02 8.56 -6.88
C ARG A 398 -7.52 8.77 -6.68
N ARG A 399 -7.94 9.94 -6.18
CA ARG A 399 -9.34 10.36 -6.01
C ARG A 399 -10.08 10.52 -7.35
N ARG A 400 -9.41 11.09 -8.36
CA ARG A 400 -9.98 11.38 -9.69
C ARG A 400 -10.10 10.13 -10.58
N LEU A 401 -9.46 9.03 -10.23
CA LEU A 401 -9.47 7.78 -10.99
C LEU A 401 -10.80 7.01 -10.83
N PRO A 402 -11.61 6.79 -11.90
CA PRO A 402 -12.89 6.10 -11.78
C PRO A 402 -12.75 4.57 -11.68
N PRO A 403 -13.64 3.88 -10.94
CA PRO A 403 -13.55 2.43 -10.73
C PRO A 403 -13.94 1.64 -11.99
N GLY A 404 -13.18 0.58 -12.31
CA GLY A 404 -13.54 -0.40 -13.34
C GLY A 404 -13.37 0.02 -14.81
N VAL A 405 -12.68 1.13 -15.10
CA VAL A 405 -12.60 1.73 -16.45
C VAL A 405 -11.18 1.70 -17.01
N LYS A 406 -11.03 1.35 -18.29
CA LYS A 406 -9.80 1.63 -19.08
C LYS A 406 -9.71 3.13 -19.32
N LEU A 407 -8.59 3.76 -18.99
CA LEU A 407 -8.52 5.22 -18.77
C LEU A 407 -8.88 6.06 -20.02
N HIS A 408 -8.76 5.53 -21.22
CA HIS A 408 -9.20 6.18 -22.47
C HIS A 408 -10.73 6.37 -22.60
N ALA A 409 -11.54 5.67 -21.80
CA ALA A 409 -12.99 5.86 -21.72
C ALA A 409 -13.39 6.91 -20.67
N VAL A 410 -12.42 7.60 -20.07
CA VAL A 410 -12.61 8.72 -19.14
C VAL A 410 -12.18 10.01 -19.85
N PRO A 411 -12.97 11.10 -19.80
CA PRO A 411 -12.56 12.41 -20.30
C PRO A 411 -11.58 13.08 -19.32
N LEU A 412 -10.39 12.48 -19.14
CA LEU A 412 -9.25 13.09 -18.46
C LEU A 412 -8.38 13.78 -19.53
N ASP A 413 -8.26 15.11 -19.45
CA ASP A 413 -7.29 15.86 -20.24
C ASP A 413 -5.87 15.50 -19.75
N PRO A 414 -4.93 15.06 -20.60
CA PRO A 414 -3.61 14.61 -20.19
C PRO A 414 -2.59 15.74 -19.98
N GLN A 415 -3.04 16.93 -19.52
CA GLN A 415 -2.22 18.12 -19.24
C GLN A 415 -2.02 18.35 -17.74
#